data_AF-A0A816VWY9-F1
#
_entry.id   AF-A0A816VWY9-F1
#
_cell.length_a   1.000
_cell.length_b   1.000
_cell.length_c   1.000
_cell.angle_alpha   90.00
_cell.angle_beta   90.00
_cell.angle_gamma   90.00
#
_symmetry.space_group_name_H-M   'P 1'
#
loop_
_entity.id
_entity.type
_entity.pdbx_description
1 polymer ?
#
loop_
_entity_poly.entity_id
_entity_poly.type
_entity_poly.pdbx_seq_one_letter_code
_entity_poly.pdbx_strand_id
1 'polypeptide(L)'
;MRKQEISLCHLPATKRLNHYYNVNRMENVILGALKWLMRSVTPVSFFSFYLSCLFNLKEDPLVLKHSLKSQATDLTFNLQYEINFFSFKPSVIAAAALLFASSELCPLQFPCFSNRICHCTYVNKDELMECYKAIPERDIVYENEKAMTQQQ
;
A
#
# COMPACT_ATOMS: atom_id res chain seq x y z
N MET A 1 -20.17 7.75 -0.36
CA MET A 1 -18.82 8.34 -0.54
C MET A 1 -18.98 9.70 -1.18
N ARG A 2 -18.63 10.78 -0.47
CA ARG A 2 -18.73 12.15 -1.00
C ARG A 2 -17.79 12.28 -2.20
N LYS A 3 -18.34 12.45 -3.40
CA LYS A 3 -17.56 12.95 -4.54
C LYS A 3 -17.06 14.34 -4.14
N GLN A 4 -15.75 14.53 -4.03
CA GLN A 4 -15.21 15.88 -4.07
C GLN A 4 -15.42 16.36 -5.50
N GLU A 5 -16.43 17.20 -5.69
CA GLU A 5 -16.60 17.96 -6.92
C GLU A 5 -15.47 18.98 -6.99
N ILE A 6 -14.47 18.68 -7.80
CA ILE A 6 -13.49 19.69 -8.22
C ILE A 6 -14.30 20.77 -8.93
N SER A 7 -14.43 21.94 -8.31
CA SER A 7 -15.19 23.06 -8.85
C SER A 7 -14.52 23.58 -10.13
N LEU A 8 -14.95 23.03 -11.27
CA LEU A 8 -14.51 23.42 -12.62
C LEU A 8 -15.04 24.80 -13.05
N CYS A 9 -15.81 25.47 -12.17
CA CYS A 9 -16.51 26.72 -12.40
C CYS A 9 -15.57 27.87 -12.79
N HIS A 10 -14.31 27.84 -12.34
CA HIS A 10 -13.33 28.90 -12.57
C HIS A 10 -12.62 28.84 -13.93
N LEU A 11 -12.81 27.75 -14.71
CA LEU A 11 -12.21 27.62 -16.04
C LEU A 11 -13.17 28.11 -17.14
N PRO A 12 -12.67 28.83 -18.17
CA PRO A 12 -13.46 29.19 -19.33
C PRO A 12 -14.03 27.94 -20.00
N ALA A 13 -15.25 28.03 -20.53
CA ALA A 13 -16.01 26.88 -21.05
C ALA A 13 -15.24 26.05 -22.09
N THR A 14 -14.46 26.68 -22.96
CA THR A 14 -13.58 26.03 -23.95
C THR A 14 -12.48 25.20 -23.30
N LYS A 15 -11.82 25.71 -22.25
CA LYS A 15 -10.83 24.94 -21.48
C LYS A 15 -11.45 23.76 -20.73
N ARG A 16 -12.68 23.92 -20.22
CA ARG A 16 -13.43 22.85 -19.52
C ARG A 16 -13.79 21.69 -20.46
N LEU A 17 -14.28 22.00 -21.67
CA LEU A 17 -14.60 21.00 -22.71
C LEU A 17 -13.35 20.27 -23.19
N ASN A 18 -12.24 20.99 -23.40
CA ASN A 18 -10.97 20.38 -23.79
C ASN A 18 -10.44 19.43 -22.71
N HIS A 19 -10.59 19.78 -21.43
CA HIS A 19 -10.17 18.90 -20.34
C HIS A 19 -10.99 17.60 -20.30
N TYR A 20 -12.31 17.70 -20.38
CA TYR A 20 -13.19 16.52 -20.44
C TYR A 20 -12.85 15.60 -21.64
N TYR A 21 -12.68 16.20 -22.83
CA TYR A 21 -12.32 15.46 -24.03
C TYR A 21 -10.97 14.74 -23.88
N ASN A 22 -9.96 15.41 -23.32
CA ASN A 22 -8.65 14.82 -23.09
C ASN A 22 -8.67 13.68 -22.06
N VAL A 23 -9.44 13.82 -20.97
CA VAL A 23 -9.60 12.75 -19.97
C VAL A 23 -10.28 11.53 -20.59
N ASN A 24 -11.38 11.70 -21.33
CA ASN A 24 -12.09 10.60 -21.98
C ASN A 24 -11.21 9.90 -23.04
N ARG A 25 -10.39 10.66 -23.77
CA ARG A 25 -9.41 10.07 -24.69
C ARG A 25 -8.35 9.25 -23.96
N MET A 26 -7.76 9.79 -22.90
CA MET A 26 -6.77 9.07 -22.10
C MET A 26 -7.37 7.80 -21.48
N GLU A 27 -8.60 7.88 -20.95
CA GLU A 27 -9.32 6.74 -20.39
C GLU A 27 -9.48 5.61 -21.42
N ASN A 28 -9.95 5.91 -22.63
CA ASN A 28 -10.10 4.91 -23.70
C ASN A 28 -8.75 4.32 -24.15
N VAL A 29 -7.68 5.13 -24.20
CA VAL A 29 -6.33 4.62 -24.53
C VAL A 29 -5.84 3.67 -23.45
N ILE A 30 -6.01 4.01 -22.17
CA ILE A 30 -5.61 3.16 -21.04
C ILE A 30 -6.42 1.86 -21.03
N LEU A 31 -7.75 1.94 -21.17
CA LEU A 31 -8.64 0.78 -21.24
C LEU A 31 -8.29 -0.14 -22.41
N GLY A 32 -8.01 0.45 -23.58
CA GLY A 32 -7.55 -0.29 -24.75
C GLY A 32 -6.21 -0.99 -24.52
N ALA A 33 -5.22 -0.27 -23.97
CA ALA A 33 -3.89 -0.81 -23.67
C ALA A 33 -3.93 -1.95 -22.64
N LEU A 34 -4.77 -1.80 -21.60
CA LEU A 34 -5.00 -2.82 -20.57
C LEU A 34 -5.94 -3.94 -21.04
N LYS A 35 -6.45 -3.91 -22.29
CA LYS A 35 -7.44 -4.86 -22.82
C LYS A 35 -8.66 -5.01 -21.89
N TRP A 36 -9.09 -3.89 -21.30
CA TRP A 36 -10.19 -3.82 -20.34
C TRP A 36 -9.97 -4.61 -19.02
N LEU A 37 -8.74 -5.07 -18.76
CA LEU A 37 -8.37 -5.75 -17.51
C LEU A 37 -8.11 -4.73 -16.39
N MET A 38 -9.19 -4.12 -15.90
CA MET A 38 -9.15 -3.09 -14.84
C MET A 38 -9.02 -3.67 -13.42
N ARG A 39 -9.03 -4.99 -13.28
CA ARG A 39 -8.96 -5.68 -11.98
C ARG A 39 -7.52 -6.12 -11.69
N SER A 40 -6.66 -5.14 -11.41
CA SER A 40 -5.33 -5.47 -10.89
C SER A 40 -5.44 -5.96 -9.45
N VAL A 41 -4.58 -6.91 -9.09
CA VAL A 41 -4.47 -7.37 -7.71
C VAL A 41 -3.62 -6.36 -6.95
N THR A 42 -4.16 -5.81 -5.86
CA THR A 42 -3.44 -4.85 -5.00
C THR A 42 -3.01 -5.51 -3.69
N PRO A 43 -1.96 -5.02 -3.01
CA PRO A 43 -1.53 -5.60 -1.73
C PRO A 43 -2.65 -5.65 -0.68
N VAL A 44 -3.52 -4.64 -0.68
CA VAL A 44 -4.68 -4.54 0.23
C VAL A 44 -5.61 -5.75 0.14
N SER A 45 -5.70 -6.39 -1.03
CA SER A 45 -6.53 -7.61 -1.21
C SER A 45 -6.07 -8.79 -0.36
N PHE A 46 -4.78 -8.85 0.02
CA PHE A 46 -4.20 -9.93 0.80
C PHE A 46 -4.30 -9.73 2.32
N PHE A 47 -4.65 -8.53 2.80
CA PHE A 47 -4.70 -8.27 4.25
C PHE A 47 -5.69 -9.16 4.98
N SER A 48 -6.87 -9.41 4.41
CA SER A 48 -7.87 -10.29 5.04
C SER A 48 -7.31 -11.71 5.26
N PHE A 49 -6.53 -12.22 4.31
CA PHE A 49 -5.88 -13.52 4.41
C PHE A 49 -4.84 -13.52 5.54
N TYR A 50 -3.86 -12.61 5.50
CA TYR A 50 -2.81 -12.60 6.52
C TYR A 50 -3.35 -12.30 7.92
N LEU A 51 -4.30 -11.38 8.06
CA LEU A 51 -4.95 -11.11 9.34
C LEU A 51 -5.62 -12.38 9.88
N SER A 52 -6.27 -13.19 9.04
CA SER A 52 -6.84 -14.47 9.48
C SER A 52 -5.78 -15.51 9.88
N CYS A 53 -4.58 -15.46 9.29
CA CYS A 53 -3.46 -16.33 9.65
C CYS A 53 -2.78 -15.93 10.96
N LEU A 54 -2.64 -14.61 11.19
CA LEU A 54 -1.99 -14.03 12.37
C LEU A 54 -2.82 -14.21 13.63
N PHE A 55 -4.13 -14.11 13.48
CA PHE A 55 -5.06 -13.93 14.56
C PHE A 55 -6.06 -15.10 14.60
N ASN A 56 -6.02 -15.89 15.67
CA ASN A 56 -6.90 -17.05 15.83
C ASN A 56 -8.32 -16.60 16.18
N LEU A 57 -9.33 -17.11 15.48
CA LEU A 57 -10.75 -16.73 15.58
C LEU A 57 -11.40 -16.64 16.99
N LYS A 58 -10.73 -17.10 18.05
CA LYS A 58 -11.32 -17.23 19.39
C LYS A 58 -11.00 -16.10 20.39
N GLU A 59 -9.90 -15.34 20.24
CA GLU A 59 -9.43 -14.45 21.33
C GLU A 59 -8.83 -13.11 20.89
N ASP A 60 -9.03 -12.65 19.65
CA ASP A 60 -8.30 -11.47 19.18
C ASP A 60 -9.00 -10.14 19.49
N PRO A 61 -8.26 -9.12 19.95
CA PRO A 61 -8.77 -7.76 20.02
C PRO A 61 -9.10 -7.25 18.60
N LEU A 62 -10.39 -7.14 18.27
CA LEU A 62 -10.87 -6.56 17.00
C LEU A 62 -10.23 -5.19 16.71
N VAL A 63 -9.95 -4.43 17.77
CA VAL A 63 -9.26 -3.13 17.71
C VAL A 63 -7.85 -3.28 17.13
N LEU A 64 -7.06 -4.24 17.59
CA LEU A 64 -5.70 -4.45 17.11
C LEU A 64 -5.68 -4.86 15.63
N LYS A 65 -6.60 -5.75 15.21
CA LYS A 65 -6.79 -6.11 13.80
C LYS A 65 -7.08 -4.88 12.94
N HIS A 66 -7.97 -4.01 13.41
CA HIS A 66 -8.34 -2.80 12.68
C HIS A 66 -7.17 -1.81 12.61
N SER A 67 -6.45 -1.59 13.71
CA SER A 67 -5.28 -0.70 13.75
C SER A 67 -4.16 -1.20 12.84
N LEU A 68 -3.82 -2.48 12.88
CA LEU A 68 -2.83 -3.08 11.98
C LEU A 68 -3.24 -2.94 10.51
N LYS A 69 -4.50 -3.23 10.20
CA LYS A 69 -5.00 -3.08 8.84
C LYS A 69 -4.91 -1.63 8.37
N SER A 70 -5.31 -0.67 9.21
CA SER A 70 -5.25 0.76 8.88
C SER A 70 -3.81 1.18 8.59
N GLN A 71 -2.90 0.93 9.52
CA GLN A 71 -1.50 1.32 9.39
C GLN A 71 -0.82 0.64 8.20
N ALA A 72 -1.05 -0.66 7.98
CA ALA A 72 -0.50 -1.37 6.83
C ALA A 72 -1.09 -0.85 5.50
N THR A 73 -2.34 -0.40 5.49
CA THR A 73 -2.96 0.23 4.32
C THR A 73 -2.31 1.56 4.00
N ASP A 74 -2.14 2.42 5.01
CA ASP A 74 -1.48 3.72 4.87
C ASP A 74 -0.02 3.54 4.41
N LEU A 75 0.68 2.58 5.00
CA LEU A 75 2.03 2.19 4.59
C LEU A 75 2.06 1.75 3.13
N THR A 76 1.16 0.85 2.70
CA THR A 76 1.08 0.40 1.30
C THR A 76 0.86 1.56 0.33
N PHE A 77 0.00 2.51 0.69
CA PHE A 77 -0.20 3.72 -0.11
C PHE A 77 1.05 4.59 -0.18
N ASN A 78 1.87 4.61 0.86
CA ASN A 78 3.14 5.32 0.82
C ASN A 78 4.17 4.56 -0.04
N LEU A 79 4.21 3.23 0.02
CA LEU A 79 5.16 2.39 -0.73
C LEU A 79 4.96 2.50 -2.25
N GLN A 80 3.74 2.80 -2.73
CA GLN A 80 3.46 2.90 -4.17
C GLN A 80 4.22 4.04 -4.88
N TYR A 81 4.75 5.01 -4.13
CA TYR A 81 5.52 6.12 -4.69
C TYR A 81 6.98 5.75 -4.95
N GLU A 82 7.43 4.62 -4.40
CA GLU A 82 8.79 4.13 -4.53
C GLU A 82 8.90 3.09 -5.64
N ILE A 83 9.76 3.35 -6.62
CA ILE A 83 9.93 2.47 -7.80
C ILE A 83 10.44 1.08 -7.37
N ASN A 84 11.22 1.02 -6.29
CA ASN A 84 11.78 -0.22 -5.76
C ASN A 84 10.72 -1.23 -5.33
N PHE A 85 9.53 -0.78 -4.91
CA PHE A 85 8.48 -1.68 -4.43
C PHE A 85 7.67 -2.32 -5.57
N PHE A 86 7.84 -1.85 -6.82
CA PHE A 86 7.20 -2.47 -7.98
C PHE A 86 7.87 -3.78 -8.42
N SER A 87 9.07 -4.10 -7.91
CA SER A 87 9.73 -5.39 -8.18
C SER A 87 9.12 -6.53 -7.35
N PHE A 88 8.53 -6.22 -6.18
CA PHE A 88 7.92 -7.20 -5.30
C PHE A 88 6.49 -7.56 -5.71
N LYS A 89 6.09 -8.80 -5.45
CA LYS A 89 4.70 -9.21 -5.66
C LYS A 89 3.75 -8.50 -4.68
N PRO A 90 2.51 -8.19 -5.07
CA PRO A 90 1.54 -7.56 -4.16
C PRO A 90 1.29 -8.34 -2.86
N SER A 91 1.37 -9.69 -2.91
CA SER A 91 1.26 -10.54 -1.72
C SER A 91 2.40 -10.35 -0.73
N VAL A 92 3.62 -10.11 -1.24
CA VAL A 92 4.83 -9.89 -0.44
C VAL A 92 4.78 -8.51 0.20
N ILE A 93 4.42 -7.47 -0.56
CA ILE A 93 4.25 -6.11 -0.05
C ILE A 93 3.23 -6.09 1.10
N ALA A 94 2.11 -6.80 0.93
CA ALA A 94 1.08 -6.89 1.96
C ALA A 94 1.57 -7.56 3.25
N ALA A 95 2.33 -8.65 3.12
CA ALA A 95 2.92 -9.35 4.25
C ALA A 95 3.98 -8.48 4.96
N ALA A 96 4.87 -7.84 4.21
CA ALA A 96 5.90 -6.95 4.74
C ALA A 96 5.27 -5.74 5.47
N ALA A 97 4.24 -5.13 4.88
CA ALA A 97 3.54 -4.01 5.49
C ALA A 97 2.84 -4.38 6.80
N LEU A 98 2.20 -5.56 6.86
CA LEU A 98 1.59 -6.06 8.10
C LEU A 98 2.64 -6.40 9.16
N LEU A 99 3.77 -7.00 8.77
CA LEU A 99 4.87 -7.27 9.69
C LEU A 99 5.46 -5.98 10.25
N PHE A 100 5.69 -4.98 9.41
CA PHE A 100 6.18 -3.67 9.82
C PHE A 100 5.22 -2.97 10.78
N ALA A 101 3.93 -2.89 10.43
CA ALA A 101 2.90 -2.36 11.32
C ALA A 101 2.86 -3.11 12.67
N SER A 102 3.07 -4.43 12.65
CA SER A 102 3.10 -5.22 13.89
C SER A 102 4.33 -5.00 14.75
N SER A 103 5.50 -4.70 14.16
CA SER A 103 6.68 -4.31 14.94
C SER A 103 6.48 -2.98 15.65
N GLU A 104 5.69 -2.06 15.08
CA GLU A 104 5.40 -0.77 15.69
C GLU A 104 4.27 -0.83 16.73
N LEU A 105 3.14 -1.46 16.41
CA LEU A 105 1.96 -1.46 17.29
C LEU A 105 1.99 -2.53 18.39
N CYS A 106 2.67 -3.66 18.15
CA CYS A 106 2.64 -4.81 19.05
C CYS A 106 3.96 -5.60 19.02
N PRO A 107 5.08 -5.00 19.46
CA PRO A 107 6.41 -5.61 19.39
C PRO A 107 6.50 -6.95 20.15
N LEU A 108 5.68 -7.15 21.19
CA LEU A 108 5.61 -8.41 21.93
C LEU A 108 5.06 -9.58 21.08
N GLN A 109 4.15 -9.32 20.14
CA GLN A 109 3.55 -10.33 19.27
C GLN A 109 4.28 -10.49 17.94
N PHE A 110 5.16 -9.54 17.60
CA PHE A 110 5.93 -9.53 16.36
C PHE A 110 6.67 -10.86 16.08
N PRO A 111 7.40 -11.48 17.02
CA PRO A 111 8.10 -12.74 16.74
C PRO A 111 7.15 -13.85 16.31
N CYS A 112 5.97 -13.94 16.94
CA CYS A 112 4.93 -14.90 16.60
C CYS A 112 4.35 -14.64 15.20
N PHE A 113 4.10 -13.38 14.86
CA PHE A 113 3.55 -12.98 13.56
C PHE A 113 4.56 -13.19 12.43
N SER A 114 5.81 -12.76 12.64
CA SER A 114 6.92 -13.01 11.73
C SER A 114 7.07 -14.51 11.47
N ASN A 115 7.06 -15.34 12.51
CA ASN A 115 7.17 -16.77 12.36
C ASN A 115 6.01 -17.36 11.53
N ARG A 116 4.76 -16.96 11.81
CA ARG A 116 3.58 -17.44 11.06
C ARG A 116 3.60 -17.05 9.58
N ILE A 117 3.96 -15.79 9.28
CA ILE A 117 4.00 -15.32 7.89
C ILE A 117 5.17 -15.96 7.13
N CYS A 118 6.35 -16.10 7.76
CA CYS A 118 7.51 -16.74 7.12
C CYS A 118 7.30 -18.24 6.84
N HIS A 119 6.42 -18.91 7.59
CA HIS A 119 6.05 -20.31 7.36
C HIS A 119 4.83 -20.47 6.44
N CYS A 120 4.30 -19.36 5.90
CA CYS A 120 3.19 -19.41 4.96
C CYS A 120 3.67 -19.92 3.59
N THR A 121 3.05 -20.97 3.07
CA THR A 121 3.44 -21.58 1.77
C THR A 121 3.27 -20.66 0.57
N TYR A 122 2.51 -19.58 0.72
CA TYR A 122 2.17 -18.66 -0.37
C TYR A 122 3.13 -17.46 -0.49
N VAL A 123 4.12 -17.35 0.40
CA VAL A 123 5.06 -16.23 0.44
C VAL A 123 6.48 -16.75 0.46
N ASN A 124 7.33 -16.23 -0.43
CA ASN A 124 8.76 -16.50 -0.36
C ASN A 124 9.37 -15.71 0.80
N LYS A 125 9.98 -16.42 1.75
CA LYS A 125 10.58 -15.83 2.95
C LYS A 125 11.69 -14.82 2.63
N ASP A 126 12.54 -15.13 1.65
CA ASP A 126 13.68 -14.27 1.31
C ASP A 126 13.20 -12.96 0.68
N GLU A 127 12.26 -13.05 -0.28
CA GLU A 127 11.60 -11.90 -0.93
C GLU A 127 10.86 -11.04 0.11
N LEU A 128 10.21 -11.68 1.10
CA LEU A 128 9.55 -11.00 2.20
C LEU A 128 10.51 -10.23 3.10
N MET A 129 11.62 -10.85 3.49
CA MET A 129 12.59 -10.21 4.38
C MET A 129 13.35 -9.08 3.67
N GLU A 130 13.58 -9.20 2.37
CA GLU A 130 14.12 -8.12 1.54
C GLU A 130 13.14 -6.93 1.49
N CYS A 131 11.88 -7.19 1.16
CA CYS A 131 10.84 -6.15 1.15
C CYS A 131 10.64 -5.50 2.54
N TYR A 132 10.68 -6.28 3.62
CA TYR A 132 10.55 -5.77 4.99
C TYR A 132 11.68 -4.81 5.36
N LYS A 133 12.93 -5.11 4.98
CA LYS A 133 14.09 -4.25 5.25
C LYS A 133 14.08 -2.96 4.44
N ALA A 134 13.54 -3.00 3.21
CA ALA A 134 13.43 -1.82 2.36
C ALA A 134 12.43 -0.76 2.89
N ILE A 135 11.46 -1.16 3.74
CA ILE A 135 10.44 -0.25 4.29
C ILE A 135 11.07 0.84 5.17
N PRO A 136 11.85 0.54 6.23
CA PRO A 136 12.47 1.58 7.06
C PRO A 136 13.56 2.36 6.32
N GLU A 137 14.27 1.75 5.36
CA GLU A 137 15.29 2.44 4.56
C GLU A 137 14.70 3.64 3.80
N ARG A 138 13.45 3.50 3.36
CA ARG A 138 12.69 4.58 2.75
C ARG A 138 12.50 5.76 3.71
N ASP A 139 12.08 5.51 4.95
CA ASP A 139 11.83 6.58 5.93
C ASP A 139 13.12 7.34 6.29
N ILE A 140 14.26 6.64 6.33
CA ILE A 140 15.59 7.25 6.56
C ILE A 140 15.98 8.19 5.40
N VAL A 141 15.69 7.83 4.15
CA VAL A 141 15.97 8.69 2.99
C VAL A 141 15.12 9.96 3.02
N TYR A 142 13.84 9.86 3.39
CA TYR A 142 12.95 11.02 3.50
C TYR A 142 13.32 11.98 4.66
N GLU A 143 13.83 11.46 5.79
CA GLU A 143 14.34 12.31 6.87
C GLU A 143 15.63 13.02 6.47
N ASN A 144 16.54 12.34 5.78
CA ASN A 144 17.78 12.93 5.30
C ASN A 144 17.54 14.02 4.24
N GLU A 145 16.61 13.81 3.30
CA GLU A 145 16.26 14.84 2.30
C GLU A 145 15.58 16.06 2.92
N LYS A 146 14.70 15.87 3.93
CA LYS A 146 14.08 16.96 4.68
C LYS A 146 15.09 17.73 5.53
N ALA A 147 16.06 17.05 6.13
CA ALA A 147 17.14 17.68 6.89
C ALA A 147 18.05 18.54 5.99
N MET A 148 18.29 18.12 4.73
CA MET A 148 19.04 18.90 3.75
C MET A 148 18.26 20.12 3.21
N THR A 149 16.93 20.03 3.09
CA THR A 149 16.11 21.16 2.62
C THR A 149 15.78 22.21 3.69
N GLN A 150 16.05 21.93 4.97
CA GLN A 150 15.90 22.90 6.07
C GLN A 150 17.18 23.66 6.42
N GLN A 151 18.28 23.42 5.69
CA GLN A 151 19.57 24.13 5.84
C GLN A 151 19.87 25.12 4.70
N GLN A 152 18.90 25.39 3.81
CA GLN A 152 18.94 26.48 2.81
C GLN A 152 17.82 27.48 3.07
#